data_AF-A0A932ZX19-F1
#
_entry.id   AF-A0A932ZX19-F1
#
_cell.length_a   1.000
_cell.length_b   1.000
_cell.length_c   1.000
_cell.angle_alpha   90.00
_cell.angle_beta   90.00
_cell.angle_gamma   90.00
#
_symmetry.space_group_name_H-M   'P 1'
#
loop_
_entity.id
_entity.type
_entity.pdbx_description
1 polymer ?
#
loop_
_entity_poly.entity_id
_entity_poly.type
_entity_poly.pdbx_seq_one_letter_code
_entity_poly.pdbx_strand_id
1 'polypeptide(L)'
;MKKNDRITQKFALQPRGRSYLEVSWTGQWENLIVRQGKKELGSVQFLRDLKRGQEFYLEDKSTIKVQLMSGLKGNSELWLTWNGKRLFSSSQSACTMPLEVTGKSVPLTPQEQASPGWAQKSLKVFICLAIIFSLSQLSIEIVNSVLIAPSIFAALFNSITWILVIGVWIMVLLKIRQFRNWARRLYIVLGVLMLPCTFLMFYAMRYGVTSDVPIIALLRNINNSVDTGVSYVLLFLLLVPAVRTLFIVTRPRVLLRILLVIVFIINIGTGIFVCSAASFCQQMIAPTPQGDIVLTDMGEAWVSNMPLEWQLYFRNFIDTVNTSLRQFAPPGLVDEDVQVYSTDL
;
A
#
# COMPACT_ATOMS: atom_id res chain seq x y z
N MET A 1 -15.02 5.35 -29.70
CA MET A 1 -14.90 4.44 -30.86
C MET A 1 -16.18 3.65 -30.94
N LYS A 2 -16.87 3.72 -32.09
CA LYS A 2 -17.99 2.81 -32.35
C LYS A 2 -17.43 1.39 -32.41
N LYS A 3 -18.23 0.40 -32.03
CA LYS A 3 -17.83 -1.02 -31.88
C LYS A 3 -17.18 -1.63 -33.14
N ASN A 4 -17.23 -0.94 -34.29
CA ASN A 4 -16.72 -1.40 -35.59
C ASN A 4 -15.64 -0.50 -36.21
N ASP A 5 -15.12 0.50 -35.50
CA ASP A 5 -14.04 1.34 -36.05
C ASP A 5 -12.74 0.52 -36.10
N ARG A 6 -12.36 0.07 -37.30
CA ARG A 6 -11.05 -0.57 -37.53
C ARG A 6 -9.97 0.50 -37.55
N ILE A 7 -8.94 0.28 -36.73
CA ILE A 7 -7.71 1.07 -36.79
C ILE A 7 -6.83 0.44 -37.85
N THR A 8 -6.34 1.23 -38.78
CA THR A 8 -5.45 0.78 -39.85
C THR A 8 -4.12 1.52 -39.77
N GLN A 9 -3.02 0.78 -39.87
CA GLN A 9 -1.66 1.31 -39.89
C GLN A 9 -0.90 0.74 -41.09
N LYS A 10 -0.18 1.60 -41.81
CA LYS A 10 0.60 1.25 -43.00
C LYS A 10 2.10 1.26 -42.68
N PHE A 11 2.80 0.26 -43.17
CA PHE A 11 4.25 0.07 -43.01
C PHE A 11 4.87 -0.02 -44.40
N ALA A 12 5.89 0.80 -44.66
CA ALA A 12 6.65 0.70 -45.90
C ALA A 12 7.58 -0.51 -45.82
N LEU A 13 7.54 -1.41 -46.80
CA LEU A 13 8.48 -2.53 -46.87
C LEU A 13 9.87 -2.04 -47.32
N GLN A 14 9.92 -1.08 -48.25
CA GLN A 14 11.16 -0.53 -48.78
C GLN A 14 11.24 0.98 -48.52
N PRO A 15 12.44 1.54 -48.29
CA PRO A 15 12.64 2.99 -48.30
C PRO A 15 12.20 3.53 -49.68
N ARG A 16 11.19 4.40 -49.71
CA ARG A 16 10.58 4.98 -50.94
C ARG A 16 9.76 4.01 -51.82
N GLY A 17 9.46 2.80 -51.37
CA GLY A 17 8.67 1.82 -52.13
C GLY A 17 7.16 2.10 -52.09
N ARG A 18 6.44 1.83 -53.21
CA ARG A 18 4.96 1.87 -53.29
C ARG A 18 4.29 0.70 -52.56
N SER A 19 5.05 -0.32 -52.18
CA SER A 19 4.53 -1.52 -51.51
C SER A 19 4.39 -1.28 -50.01
N TYR A 20 3.14 -1.13 -49.58
CA TYR A 20 2.78 -0.99 -48.17
C TYR A 20 2.22 -2.30 -47.65
N LEU A 21 2.68 -2.68 -46.46
CA LEU A 21 1.96 -3.61 -45.62
C LEU A 21 0.90 -2.84 -44.85
N GLU A 22 -0.34 -3.28 -44.93
CA GLU A 22 -1.45 -2.73 -44.18
C GLU A 22 -1.82 -3.68 -43.05
N VAL A 23 -1.78 -3.18 -41.82
CA VAL A 23 -2.23 -3.91 -40.65
C VAL A 23 -3.45 -3.21 -40.10
N SER A 24 -4.55 -3.93 -39.98
CA SER A 24 -5.80 -3.41 -39.43
C SER A 24 -6.27 -4.24 -38.26
N TRP A 25 -6.86 -3.64 -37.23
CA TRP A 25 -7.42 -4.35 -36.09
C TRP A 25 -8.61 -3.61 -35.50
N THR A 26 -9.37 -4.31 -34.65
CA THR A 26 -10.50 -3.78 -33.88
C THR A 26 -10.16 -3.72 -32.40
N GLY A 27 -10.75 -2.77 -31.67
CA GLY A 27 -10.66 -2.72 -30.21
C GLY A 27 -9.22 -2.75 -29.66
N GLN A 28 -8.97 -3.64 -28.69
CA GLN A 28 -7.67 -3.82 -28.04
C GLN A 28 -6.83 -4.91 -28.74
N TRP A 29 -6.53 -4.71 -30.02
CA TRP A 29 -5.77 -5.65 -30.87
C TRP A 29 -6.52 -6.95 -31.22
N GLU A 30 -7.84 -6.91 -31.28
CA GLU A 30 -8.67 -8.04 -31.67
C GLU A 30 -8.88 -8.06 -33.19
N ASN A 31 -8.98 -9.25 -33.78
CA ASN A 31 -9.21 -9.45 -35.22
C ASN A 31 -8.19 -8.68 -36.08
N LEU A 32 -6.91 -8.88 -35.81
CA LEU A 32 -5.84 -8.23 -36.56
C LEU A 32 -5.72 -8.90 -37.94
N ILE A 33 -5.76 -8.11 -39.00
CA ILE A 33 -5.66 -8.58 -40.38
C ILE A 33 -4.43 -7.93 -41.02
N VAL A 34 -3.60 -8.75 -41.66
CA VAL A 34 -2.38 -8.32 -42.37
C VAL A 34 -2.62 -8.44 -43.87
N ARG A 35 -2.41 -7.33 -44.60
CA ARG A 35 -2.59 -7.24 -46.04
C ARG A 35 -1.36 -6.66 -46.72
N GLN A 36 -1.05 -7.15 -47.92
CA GLN A 36 -0.08 -6.55 -48.82
C GLN A 36 -0.83 -6.06 -50.06
N GLY A 37 -1.00 -4.74 -50.17
CA GLY A 37 -1.89 -4.16 -51.18
C GLY A 37 -3.33 -4.66 -51.01
N LYS A 38 -3.86 -5.37 -52.01
CA LYS A 38 -5.22 -5.95 -51.98
C LYS A 38 -5.25 -7.41 -51.50
N LYS A 39 -4.10 -8.06 -51.33
CA LYS A 39 -4.02 -9.47 -50.93
C LYS A 39 -3.96 -9.60 -49.41
N GLU A 40 -4.85 -10.40 -48.85
CA GLU A 40 -4.80 -10.76 -47.43
C GLU A 40 -3.78 -11.87 -47.20
N LEU A 41 -2.79 -11.61 -46.34
CA LEU A 41 -1.77 -12.59 -45.98
C LEU A 41 -2.28 -13.52 -44.86
N GLY A 42 -3.16 -12.99 -44.01
CA GLY A 42 -3.84 -13.75 -42.97
C GLY A 42 -4.38 -12.87 -41.85
N SER A 43 -4.96 -13.52 -40.84
CA SER A 43 -5.54 -12.85 -39.68
C SER A 43 -5.13 -13.52 -38.36
N VAL A 44 -5.10 -12.71 -37.30
CA VAL A 44 -4.84 -13.16 -35.93
C VAL A 44 -6.05 -12.80 -35.07
N GLN A 45 -6.78 -13.82 -34.64
CA GLN A 45 -8.03 -13.65 -33.91
C GLN A 45 -7.79 -13.31 -32.43
N PHE A 46 -6.77 -13.93 -31.81
CA PHE A 46 -6.56 -13.83 -30.37
C PHE A 46 -5.30 -13.05 -29.99
N LEU A 47 -5.42 -12.22 -28.96
CA LEU A 47 -4.32 -11.43 -28.38
C LEU A 47 -3.12 -12.30 -27.95
N ARG A 48 -3.37 -13.54 -27.51
CA ARG A 48 -2.31 -14.47 -27.08
C ARG A 48 -1.37 -14.86 -28.21
N ASP A 49 -1.92 -14.99 -29.43
CA ASP A 49 -1.15 -15.39 -30.61
C ASP A 49 -0.31 -14.21 -31.09
N LEU A 50 -0.87 -12.99 -31.04
CA LEU A 50 -0.12 -11.76 -31.24
C LEU A 50 1.06 -11.59 -30.26
N LYS A 51 0.91 -11.96 -28.99
CA LYS A 51 2.02 -11.90 -28.02
C LYS A 51 3.12 -12.91 -28.32
N ARG A 52 2.78 -14.11 -28.80
CA ARG A 52 3.75 -15.13 -29.23
C ARG A 52 4.48 -14.72 -30.51
N GLY A 53 3.84 -13.89 -31.34
CA GLY A 53 4.34 -13.45 -32.62
C GLY A 53 3.87 -14.40 -33.72
N GLN A 54 3.06 -13.91 -34.63
CA GLN A 54 2.57 -14.66 -35.77
C GLN A 54 3.41 -14.34 -37.01
N GLU A 55 3.83 -15.36 -37.73
CA GLU A 55 4.60 -15.24 -38.95
C GLU A 55 3.71 -15.46 -40.17
N PHE A 56 3.95 -14.66 -41.21
CA PHE A 56 3.26 -14.68 -42.50
C PHE A 56 4.32 -14.73 -43.61
N TYR A 57 4.12 -15.63 -44.58
CA TYR A 57 5.02 -15.78 -45.71
C TYR A 57 4.52 -14.96 -46.90
N LEU A 58 5.44 -14.22 -47.50
CA LEU A 58 5.23 -13.49 -48.74
C LEU A 58 5.52 -14.37 -49.96
N GLU A 59 5.08 -13.94 -51.14
CA GLU A 59 5.28 -14.69 -52.39
C GLU A 59 6.77 -14.87 -52.75
N ASP A 60 7.60 -13.91 -52.35
CA ASP A 60 9.06 -13.94 -52.51
C ASP A 60 9.78 -14.81 -51.47
N LYS A 61 9.03 -15.61 -50.69
CA LYS A 61 9.48 -16.42 -49.55
C LYS A 61 10.02 -15.61 -48.36
N SER A 62 9.94 -14.28 -48.41
CA SER A 62 10.29 -13.48 -47.24
C SER A 62 9.24 -13.63 -46.15
N THR A 63 9.65 -13.40 -44.91
CA THR A 63 8.79 -13.64 -43.73
C THR A 63 8.49 -12.33 -43.02
N ILE A 64 7.21 -12.08 -42.75
CA ILE A 64 6.75 -10.99 -41.90
C ILE A 64 6.32 -11.56 -40.56
N LYS A 65 6.87 -11.04 -39.47
CA LYS A 65 6.42 -11.37 -38.12
C LYS A 65 5.68 -10.19 -37.51
N VAL A 66 4.48 -10.44 -37.01
CA VAL A 66 3.67 -9.47 -36.28
C VAL A 66 3.60 -9.91 -34.83
N GLN A 67 4.12 -9.08 -33.92
CA GLN A 67 4.15 -9.38 -32.50
C GLN A 67 3.74 -8.18 -31.66
N LEU A 68 2.99 -8.42 -30.59
CA LEU A 68 2.70 -7.39 -29.59
C LEU A 68 3.73 -7.43 -28.46
N MET A 69 4.51 -6.37 -28.32
CA MET A 69 5.54 -6.24 -27.28
C MET A 69 5.18 -5.17 -26.25
N SER A 70 5.71 -5.30 -25.03
CA SER A 70 5.53 -4.28 -24.00
C SER A 70 6.58 -3.19 -24.18
N GLY A 71 6.15 -1.96 -24.48
CA GLY A 71 7.01 -0.79 -24.55
C GLY A 71 7.51 -0.35 -23.17
N LEU A 72 8.51 0.55 -23.17
CA LEU A 72 9.21 1.04 -21.96
C LEU A 72 8.29 1.71 -20.91
N LYS A 73 7.14 2.24 -21.34
CA LYS A 73 6.13 2.87 -20.45
C LYS A 73 4.99 1.93 -20.05
N GLY A 74 5.11 0.62 -20.33
CA GLY A 74 4.08 -0.37 -20.05
C GLY A 74 2.90 -0.35 -21.02
N ASN A 75 2.99 0.42 -22.11
CA ASN A 75 2.02 0.39 -23.20
C ASN A 75 2.39 -0.73 -24.17
N SER A 76 1.40 -1.49 -24.64
CA SER A 76 1.64 -2.50 -25.69
C SER A 76 1.82 -1.82 -27.04
N GLU A 77 2.92 -2.16 -27.71
CA GLU A 77 3.26 -1.66 -29.05
C GLU A 77 3.28 -2.83 -30.03
N LEU A 78 2.74 -2.62 -31.22
CA LEU A 78 2.81 -3.59 -32.30
C LEU A 78 4.19 -3.51 -32.96
N TRP A 79 4.90 -4.62 -32.98
CA TRP A 79 6.20 -4.77 -33.61
C TRP A 79 6.04 -5.61 -34.87
N LEU A 80 6.46 -5.04 -35.99
CA LEU A 80 6.55 -5.74 -37.26
C LEU A 80 8.00 -5.92 -37.62
N THR A 81 8.38 -7.14 -37.97
CA THR A 81 9.69 -7.43 -38.55
C THR A 81 9.53 -8.08 -39.92
N TRP A 82 10.41 -7.73 -40.85
CA TRP A 82 10.54 -8.33 -42.17
C TRP A 82 11.92 -8.98 -42.27
N ASN A 83 11.95 -10.29 -42.46
CA ASN A 83 13.18 -11.10 -42.41
C ASN A 83 14.02 -10.81 -41.15
N GLY A 84 13.35 -10.68 -40.00
CA GLY A 84 13.99 -10.36 -38.72
C GLY A 84 14.32 -8.88 -38.49
N LYS A 85 14.24 -8.02 -39.51
CA LYS A 85 14.52 -6.58 -39.39
C LYS A 85 13.25 -5.79 -39.06
N ARG A 86 13.29 -4.92 -38.06
CA ARG A 86 12.12 -4.11 -37.65
C ARG A 86 11.69 -3.13 -38.76
N LEU A 87 10.40 -3.13 -39.06
CA LEU A 87 9.76 -2.14 -39.93
C LEU A 87 9.31 -0.94 -39.08
N PHE A 88 9.55 0.26 -39.59
CA PHE A 88 9.07 1.49 -38.96
C PHE A 88 7.68 1.83 -39.50
N SER A 89 6.80 2.23 -38.60
CA SER A 89 5.49 2.74 -38.99
C SER A 89 5.63 4.06 -39.75
N SER A 90 4.74 4.32 -40.71
CA SER A 90 4.73 5.60 -41.44
C SER A 90 4.65 6.82 -40.52
N SER A 91 3.94 6.67 -39.38
CA SER A 91 3.83 7.66 -38.31
C SER A 91 5.15 7.96 -37.57
N GLN A 92 6.12 7.04 -37.58
CA GLN A 92 7.44 7.23 -36.97
C GLN A 92 8.47 7.72 -37.98
N SER A 93 8.36 7.32 -39.25
CA SER A 93 9.28 7.75 -40.32
C SER A 93 9.18 9.25 -40.67
N ALA A 94 8.16 9.97 -40.19
CA ALA A 94 8.09 11.42 -40.32
C ALA A 94 9.10 12.18 -39.43
N CYS A 95 9.72 11.52 -38.44
CA CYS A 95 10.57 12.20 -37.45
C CYS A 95 12.06 11.83 -37.48
N THR A 96 12.54 11.06 -38.45
CA THR A 96 13.98 10.76 -38.56
C THR A 96 14.37 10.52 -40.01
N MET A 97 14.65 11.59 -40.74
CA MET A 97 15.60 11.52 -41.85
C MET A 97 16.95 11.98 -41.31
N PRO A 98 17.98 11.12 -41.25
CA PRO A 98 19.34 11.61 -41.41
C PRO A 98 19.49 11.98 -42.89
N LEU A 99 19.89 13.23 -43.12
CA LEU A 99 20.39 13.69 -44.41
C LEU A 99 21.40 12.68 -44.95
N GLU A 100 21.18 12.31 -46.21
CA GLU A 100 22.10 11.59 -47.08
C GLU A 100 23.36 12.47 -47.24
N VAL A 101 24.36 12.27 -46.37
CA VAL A 101 25.69 12.84 -46.53
C VAL A 101 26.47 11.91 -47.43
N THR A 102 26.65 12.38 -48.67
CA THR A 102 27.59 11.89 -49.67
C THR A 102 28.97 11.61 -49.07
N GLY A 103 29.58 10.51 -49.53
CA GLY A 103 30.73 9.87 -48.92
C GLY A 103 31.95 10.76 -48.67
N LYS A 104 32.50 10.61 -47.46
CA LYS A 104 33.94 10.73 -47.20
C LYS A 104 34.24 9.94 -45.92
N SER A 105 35.00 8.86 -46.06
CA SER A 105 35.53 8.08 -44.96
C SER A 105 36.53 8.93 -44.15
N VAL A 106 36.20 9.22 -42.90
CA VAL A 106 37.09 9.86 -41.91
C VAL A 106 37.10 8.98 -40.65
N PRO A 107 38.25 8.79 -39.98
CA PRO A 107 38.43 7.75 -38.96
C PRO A 107 37.75 8.12 -37.65
N LEU A 108 37.27 7.09 -36.96
CA LEU A 108 36.63 7.15 -35.64
C LEU A 108 37.68 7.44 -34.54
N THR A 109 37.51 8.56 -33.84
CA THR A 109 37.98 8.73 -32.46
C THR A 109 36.79 8.58 -31.50
N PRO A 110 36.94 7.85 -30.38
CA PRO A 110 35.86 7.67 -29.42
C PRO A 110 35.82 8.86 -28.47
N GLN A 111 34.86 9.76 -28.67
CA GLN A 111 34.51 10.77 -27.68
C GLN A 111 33.18 10.40 -27.03
N GLU A 112 33.30 9.81 -25.85
CA GLU A 112 32.22 9.39 -24.97
C GLU A 112 31.49 10.61 -24.40
N GLN A 113 30.43 11.05 -25.08
CA GLN A 113 29.48 12.05 -24.56
C GLN A 113 28.46 11.36 -23.64
N ALA A 114 28.78 11.32 -22.35
CA ALA A 114 27.84 10.95 -21.30
C ALA A 114 26.71 12.00 -21.20
N SER A 115 25.50 11.62 -21.60
CA SER A 115 24.31 12.47 -21.44
C SER A 115 23.94 12.61 -19.94
N PRO A 116 23.59 13.81 -19.44
CA PRO A 116 23.41 14.09 -18.01
C PRO A 116 22.10 13.54 -17.41
N GLY A 117 21.43 12.61 -18.10
CA GLY A 117 20.12 12.10 -17.70
C GLY A 117 20.12 11.22 -16.44
N TRP A 118 21.28 10.71 -16.02
CA TRP A 118 21.40 9.86 -14.82
C TRP A 118 21.48 10.68 -13.54
N ALA A 119 22.20 11.81 -13.54
CA ALA A 119 22.34 12.68 -12.38
C ALA A 119 20.99 13.24 -11.90
N GLN A 120 20.10 13.60 -12.82
CA GLN A 120 18.78 14.15 -12.49
C GLN A 120 17.80 13.09 -11.94
N LYS A 121 17.97 11.81 -12.30
CA LYS A 121 17.17 10.71 -11.76
C LYS A 121 17.67 10.29 -10.37
N SER A 122 18.98 10.26 -10.16
CA SER A 122 19.58 9.97 -8.86
C SER A 122 19.25 11.03 -7.81
N LEU A 123 19.19 12.30 -8.20
CA LEU A 123 18.84 13.40 -7.29
C LEU A 123 17.40 13.28 -6.74
N LYS A 124 16.43 12.88 -7.56
CA LYS A 124 15.04 12.67 -7.10
C LYS A 124 14.90 11.51 -6.14
N VAL A 125 15.66 10.44 -6.35
CA VAL A 125 15.70 9.29 -5.44
C VAL A 125 16.35 9.67 -4.11
N PHE A 126 17.45 10.44 -4.14
CA PHE A 126 18.11 10.94 -2.94
C PHE A 126 17.21 11.87 -2.11
N ILE A 127 16.49 12.80 -2.75
CA ILE A 127 15.55 13.69 -2.05
C ILE A 127 14.40 12.89 -1.42
N CYS A 128 13.85 11.88 -2.11
CA CYS A 128 12.83 11.00 -1.52
C CYS A 128 13.36 10.20 -0.33
N LEU A 129 14.57 9.64 -0.42
CA LEU A 129 15.16 8.88 0.68
C LEU A 129 15.51 9.79 1.88
N ALA A 130 15.98 11.01 1.63
CA ALA A 130 16.22 12.00 2.67
C ALA A 130 14.93 12.40 3.40
N ILE A 131 13.83 12.64 2.66
CA ILE A 131 12.52 12.95 3.27
C ILE A 131 12.01 11.76 4.10
N ILE A 132 12.13 10.52 3.59
CA ILE A 132 11.73 9.32 4.33
C ILE A 132 12.58 9.15 5.59
N PHE A 133 13.88 9.38 5.51
CA PHE A 133 14.79 9.29 6.65
C PHE A 133 14.47 10.38 7.68
N SER A 134 14.27 11.63 7.28
CA SER A 134 13.87 12.72 8.18
C SER A 134 12.51 12.47 8.85
N LEU A 135 11.52 11.94 8.12
CA LEU A 135 10.23 11.55 8.69
C LEU A 135 10.36 10.38 9.67
N SER A 136 11.29 9.45 9.43
CA SER A 136 11.55 8.36 10.37
C SER A 136 12.24 8.84 11.64
N GLN A 137 13.19 9.78 11.56
CA GLN A 137 13.83 10.39 12.72
C GLN A 137 12.82 11.22 13.53
N LEU A 138 11.95 11.99 12.86
CA LEU A 138 10.85 12.72 13.50
C LEU A 138 9.89 11.76 14.22
N SER A 139 9.59 10.60 13.63
CA SER A 139 8.73 9.60 14.30
C SER A 139 9.40 8.97 15.52
N ILE A 140 10.73 8.82 15.53
CA ILE A 140 11.49 8.30 16.67
C ILE A 140 11.57 9.35 17.78
N GLU A 141 11.82 10.62 17.44
CA GLU A 141 11.78 11.73 18.42
C GLU A 141 10.38 11.93 18.99
N ILE A 142 9.33 11.83 18.17
CA ILE A 142 7.94 11.87 18.66
C ILE A 142 7.67 10.68 19.57
N VAL A 143 8.06 9.45 19.21
CA VAL A 143 7.87 8.27 20.08
C VAL A 143 8.64 8.42 21.40
N ASN A 144 9.86 8.97 21.39
CA ASN A 144 10.64 9.25 22.59
C ASN A 144 10.05 10.40 23.43
N SER A 145 9.41 11.38 22.80
CA SER A 145 8.72 12.48 23.48
C SER A 145 7.33 12.10 24.00
N VAL A 146 6.74 11.03 23.45
CA VAL A 146 5.34 10.62 23.68
C VAL A 146 5.20 9.46 24.67
N LEU A 147 6.30 9.05 25.33
CA LEU A 147 6.22 8.28 26.58
C LEU A 147 5.43 9.01 27.69
N ILE A 148 5.04 10.27 27.48
CA ILE A 148 4.38 11.14 28.46
C ILE A 148 2.83 11.12 28.35
N ALA A 149 2.23 10.63 27.26
CA ALA A 149 0.76 10.50 27.17
C ALA A 149 0.29 9.48 26.10
N PRO A 150 0.05 8.21 26.47
CA PRO A 150 -0.42 7.16 25.56
C PRO A 150 -1.72 7.49 24.82
N SER A 151 -2.59 8.30 25.42
CA SER A 151 -3.87 8.74 24.85
C SER A 151 -3.69 9.71 23.67
N ILE A 152 -2.72 10.63 23.75
CA ILE A 152 -2.42 11.58 22.67
C ILE A 152 -1.77 10.86 21.50
N PHE A 153 -0.88 9.89 21.78
CA PHE A 153 -0.30 9.03 20.73
C PHE A 153 -1.38 8.27 19.96
N ALA A 154 -2.29 7.61 20.68
CA ALA A 154 -3.36 6.84 20.07
C ALA A 154 -4.27 7.73 19.20
N ALA A 155 -4.58 8.96 19.67
CA ALA A 155 -5.37 9.92 18.90
C ALA A 155 -4.65 10.42 17.65
N LEU A 156 -3.36 10.76 17.74
CA LEU A 156 -2.56 11.23 16.60
C LEU A 156 -2.32 10.10 15.58
N PHE A 157 -2.01 8.90 16.05
CA PHE A 157 -1.80 7.73 15.20
C PHE A 157 -3.09 7.35 14.46
N ASN A 158 -4.23 7.37 15.14
CA ASN A 158 -5.53 7.13 14.53
C ASN A 158 -5.83 8.21 13.45
N SER A 159 -5.58 9.49 13.77
CA SER A 159 -5.79 10.61 12.84
C SER A 159 -4.91 10.52 11.59
N ILE A 160 -3.61 10.21 11.76
CA ILE A 160 -2.68 10.02 10.64
C ILE A 160 -3.10 8.83 9.76
N THR A 161 -3.55 7.74 10.39
CA THR A 161 -4.05 6.56 9.68
C THR A 161 -5.28 6.90 8.83
N TRP A 162 -6.23 7.67 9.37
CA TRP A 162 -7.40 8.14 8.63
C TRP A 162 -7.05 9.07 7.47
N ILE A 163 -6.11 10.01 7.65
CA ILE A 163 -5.64 10.90 6.58
C ILE A 163 -5.02 10.08 5.44
N LEU A 164 -4.22 9.06 5.74
CA LEU A 164 -3.64 8.17 4.74
C LEU A 164 -4.70 7.34 4.02
N VAL A 165 -5.68 6.80 4.74
CA VAL A 165 -6.81 6.04 4.16
C VAL A 165 -7.63 6.93 3.23
N ILE A 166 -7.98 8.15 3.64
CA ILE A 166 -8.73 9.12 2.84
C ILE A 166 -7.91 9.52 1.61
N GLY A 167 -6.61 9.80 1.75
CA GLY A 167 -5.73 10.13 0.63
C GLY A 167 -5.68 9.02 -0.42
N VAL A 168 -5.58 7.75 0.00
CA VAL A 168 -5.63 6.59 -0.90
C VAL A 168 -7.00 6.49 -1.59
N TRP A 169 -8.09 6.70 -0.87
CA TRP A 169 -9.45 6.69 -1.45
C TRP A 169 -9.66 7.79 -2.50
N ILE A 170 -9.22 9.02 -2.22
CA ILE A 170 -9.26 10.14 -3.16
C ILE A 170 -8.46 9.78 -4.43
N MET A 171 -7.24 9.23 -4.27
CA MET A 171 -6.42 8.81 -5.42
C MET A 171 -7.07 7.68 -6.24
N VAL A 172 -7.78 6.76 -5.60
CA VAL A 172 -8.54 5.69 -6.27
C VAL A 172 -9.74 6.27 -7.03
N LEU A 173 -10.49 7.19 -6.42
CA LEU A 173 -11.65 7.86 -7.02
C LEU A 173 -11.25 8.73 -8.22
N LEU A 174 -10.11 9.43 -8.14
CA LEU A 174 -9.58 10.27 -9.22
C LEU A 174 -9.06 9.47 -10.43
N LYS A 175 -9.15 8.13 -10.42
CA LYS A 175 -8.78 7.25 -11.55
C LYS A 175 -7.37 7.49 -12.09
N ILE A 176 -6.46 7.99 -11.26
CA ILE A 176 -5.08 8.33 -11.67
C ILE A 176 -4.33 7.03 -11.95
N ARG A 177 -4.26 6.66 -13.23
CA ARG A 177 -3.79 5.35 -13.70
C ARG A 177 -2.34 5.05 -13.31
N GLN A 178 -1.50 6.08 -13.18
CA GLN A 178 -0.10 5.96 -12.75
C GLN A 178 0.05 5.69 -11.24
N PHE A 179 -0.85 6.21 -10.40
CA PHE A 179 -0.74 6.08 -8.94
C PHE A 179 -1.26 4.74 -8.40
N ARG A 180 -2.09 4.03 -9.17
CA ARG A 180 -2.69 2.76 -8.74
C ARG A 180 -1.69 1.67 -8.39
N ASN A 181 -0.55 1.62 -9.09
CA ASN A 181 0.50 0.63 -8.78
C ASN A 181 1.33 1.04 -7.56
N TRP A 182 1.51 2.35 -7.35
CA TRP A 182 2.19 2.91 -6.18
C TRP A 182 1.35 2.74 -4.91
N ALA A 183 0.07 3.08 -4.96
CA ALA A 183 -0.87 2.88 -3.86
C ALA A 183 -0.98 1.40 -3.45
N ARG A 184 -0.95 0.46 -4.40
CA ARG A 184 -0.89 -0.98 -4.09
C ARG A 184 0.37 -1.36 -3.33
N ARG A 185 1.54 -0.86 -3.74
CA ARG A 185 2.81 -1.15 -3.07
C ARG A 185 2.86 -0.53 -1.68
N LEU A 186 2.42 0.73 -1.55
CA LEU A 186 2.35 1.43 -0.28
C LEU A 186 1.39 0.74 0.70
N TYR A 187 0.23 0.27 0.22
CA TYR A 187 -0.73 -0.45 1.06
C TYR A 187 -0.21 -1.81 1.53
N ILE A 188 0.54 -2.53 0.70
CA ILE A 188 1.20 -3.79 1.11
C ILE A 188 2.28 -3.50 2.16
N VAL A 189 3.11 -2.47 1.95
CA VAL A 189 4.15 -2.08 2.91
C VAL A 189 3.53 -1.65 4.24
N LEU A 190 2.51 -0.78 4.22
CA LEU A 190 1.80 -0.35 5.42
C LEU A 190 1.09 -1.52 6.12
N GLY A 191 0.45 -2.42 5.38
CA GLY A 191 -0.20 -3.60 5.95
C GLY A 191 0.80 -4.53 6.65
N VAL A 192 1.99 -4.74 6.05
CA VAL A 192 3.06 -5.55 6.65
C VAL A 192 3.70 -4.86 7.85
N LEU A 193 3.78 -3.53 7.88
CA LEU A 193 4.31 -2.76 9.01
C LEU A 193 3.31 -2.61 10.17
N MET A 194 2.02 -2.52 9.86
CA MET A 194 0.95 -2.35 10.87
C MET A 194 0.61 -3.65 11.58
N LEU A 195 0.78 -4.81 10.93
CA LEU A 195 0.45 -6.12 11.52
C LEU A 195 1.30 -6.43 12.78
N PRO A 196 2.63 -6.23 12.77
CA PRO A 196 3.47 -6.37 13.96
C PRO A 196 3.10 -5.36 15.04
N CYS A 197 2.86 -4.09 14.69
CA CYS A 197 2.51 -3.06 15.67
C CYS A 197 1.17 -3.32 16.35
N THR A 198 0.15 -3.74 15.61
CA THR A 198 -1.17 -4.11 16.19
C THR A 198 -1.07 -5.37 17.04
N PHE A 199 -0.29 -6.36 16.61
CA PHE A 199 -0.01 -7.55 17.42
C PHE A 199 0.73 -7.19 18.72
N LEU A 200 1.75 -6.32 18.65
CA LEU A 200 2.52 -5.86 19.81
C LEU A 200 1.63 -5.08 20.79
N MET A 201 0.75 -4.21 20.28
CA MET A 201 -0.20 -3.45 21.11
C MET A 201 -1.20 -4.38 21.81
N PHE A 202 -1.78 -5.34 21.08
CA PHE A 202 -2.72 -6.31 21.66
C PHE A 202 -2.04 -7.20 22.71
N TYR A 203 -0.79 -7.59 22.45
CA TYR A 203 0.02 -8.35 23.40
C TYR A 203 0.31 -7.51 24.66
N ALA A 204 0.77 -6.26 24.50
CA ALA A 204 1.07 -5.38 25.61
C ALA A 204 -0.17 -5.07 26.48
N MET A 205 -1.33 -4.81 25.85
CA MET A 205 -2.59 -4.61 26.57
C MET A 205 -3.05 -5.87 27.32
N ARG A 206 -2.90 -7.06 26.72
CA ARG A 206 -3.38 -8.31 27.34
C ARG A 206 -2.51 -8.77 28.51
N TYR A 207 -1.22 -8.50 28.47
CA TYR A 207 -0.27 -8.95 29.50
C TYR A 207 0.14 -7.83 30.48
N GLY A 208 -0.51 -6.66 30.43
CA GLY A 208 -0.30 -5.58 31.38
C GLY A 208 1.15 -5.11 31.45
N VAL A 209 1.86 -5.12 30.32
CA VAL A 209 3.29 -4.78 30.29
C VAL A 209 3.46 -3.27 30.41
N THR A 210 3.66 -2.80 31.63
CA THR A 210 4.20 -1.46 31.90
C THR A 210 5.73 -1.48 31.72
N SER A 211 6.30 -0.32 31.44
CA SER A 211 7.60 -0.07 30.79
C SER A 211 8.87 -0.59 31.47
N ASP A 212 8.77 -1.27 32.62
CA ASP A 212 9.95 -1.47 33.48
C ASP A 212 10.53 -2.89 33.41
N VAL A 213 10.00 -3.74 32.54
CA VAL A 213 10.49 -5.12 32.37
C VAL A 213 11.42 -5.20 31.14
N PRO A 214 12.72 -5.55 31.30
CA PRO A 214 13.63 -5.66 30.18
C PRO A 214 13.17 -6.75 29.21
N ILE A 215 13.27 -6.48 27.90
CA ILE A 215 12.82 -7.32 26.76
C ILE A 215 13.21 -8.81 26.89
N ILE A 216 14.30 -9.11 27.61
CA ILE A 216 14.78 -10.47 27.89
C ILE A 216 13.82 -11.28 28.80
N ALA A 217 13.17 -10.64 29.77
CA ALA A 217 12.15 -11.29 30.61
C ALA A 217 10.82 -11.49 29.85
N LEU A 218 10.51 -10.61 28.89
CA LEU A 218 9.36 -10.75 27.98
C LEU A 218 9.50 -12.00 27.10
N LEU A 219 10.71 -12.26 26.57
CA LEU A 219 11.02 -13.45 25.76
C LEU A 219 10.97 -14.75 26.58
N ARG A 220 11.30 -14.71 27.87
CA ARG A 220 11.24 -15.89 28.76
C ARG A 220 9.79 -16.25 29.13
N ASN A 221 8.88 -15.27 29.21
CA ASN A 221 7.47 -15.51 29.53
C ASN A 221 6.65 -16.02 28.34
N ILE A 222 7.07 -15.71 27.10
CA ILE A 222 6.48 -16.25 25.86
C ILE A 222 6.60 -17.78 25.79
N ASN A 223 7.59 -18.38 26.46
CA ASN A 223 7.78 -19.83 26.47
C ASN A 223 6.74 -20.58 27.33
N ASN A 224 5.99 -19.88 28.21
CA ASN A 224 5.12 -20.51 29.20
C ASN A 224 3.61 -20.28 28.95
N SER A 225 3.20 -19.40 28.04
CA SER A 225 1.76 -19.14 27.75
C SER A 225 1.26 -19.83 26.47
N VAL A 226 1.49 -21.14 26.38
CA VAL A 226 1.25 -21.90 25.14
C VAL A 226 -0.25 -22.04 24.80
N ASP A 227 -1.17 -21.98 25.77
CA ASP A 227 -2.56 -22.40 25.50
C ASP A 227 -3.44 -21.38 24.75
N THR A 228 -3.23 -20.07 24.92
CA THR A 228 -4.00 -19.04 24.19
C THR A 228 -3.33 -18.58 22.90
N GLY A 229 -2.00 -18.65 22.81
CA GLY A 229 -1.26 -18.33 21.59
C GLY A 229 -1.54 -19.33 20.46
N VAL A 230 -1.72 -20.60 20.81
CA VAL A 230 -2.06 -21.68 19.87
C VAL A 230 -3.38 -21.42 19.16
N SER A 231 -4.38 -20.80 19.80
CA SER A 231 -5.68 -20.51 19.17
C SER A 231 -5.60 -19.45 18.06
N TYR A 232 -4.83 -18.38 18.26
CA TYR A 232 -4.64 -17.35 17.22
C TYR A 232 -3.68 -17.81 16.13
N VAL A 233 -2.66 -18.58 16.48
CA VAL A 233 -1.75 -19.20 15.50
C VAL A 233 -2.51 -20.23 14.67
N LEU A 234 -3.40 -21.05 15.24
CA LEU A 234 -4.27 -21.94 14.47
C LEU A 234 -5.26 -21.15 13.61
N LEU A 235 -5.90 -20.12 14.14
CA LEU A 235 -6.80 -19.28 13.35
C LEU A 235 -6.07 -18.68 12.15
N PHE A 236 -4.84 -18.17 12.36
CA PHE A 236 -4.00 -17.62 11.30
C PHE A 236 -3.54 -18.70 10.30
N LEU A 237 -3.10 -19.85 10.78
CA LEU A 237 -2.70 -21.00 9.95
C LEU A 237 -3.87 -21.61 9.17
N LEU A 238 -5.12 -21.44 9.63
CA LEU A 238 -6.34 -21.81 8.89
C LEU A 238 -6.79 -20.72 7.92
N LEU A 239 -6.62 -19.44 8.29
CA LEU A 239 -7.01 -18.31 7.43
C LEU A 239 -6.11 -18.19 6.20
N VAL A 240 -4.80 -18.37 6.35
CA VAL A 240 -3.82 -18.24 5.26
C VAL A 240 -4.12 -19.19 4.07
N PRO A 241 -4.34 -20.50 4.27
CA PRO A 241 -4.73 -21.39 3.17
C PRO A 241 -6.13 -21.09 2.65
N ALA A 242 -7.09 -20.70 3.50
CA ALA A 242 -8.43 -20.31 3.04
C ALA A 242 -8.37 -19.08 2.10
N VAL A 243 -7.60 -18.06 2.48
CA VAL A 243 -7.36 -16.86 1.67
C VAL A 243 -6.60 -17.20 0.39
N ARG A 244 -5.63 -18.12 0.45
CA ARG A 244 -4.89 -18.59 -0.73
C ARG A 244 -5.78 -19.34 -1.72
N THR A 245 -6.64 -20.23 -1.24
CA THR A 245 -7.61 -20.97 -2.08
C THR A 245 -8.64 -20.01 -2.68
N LEU A 246 -9.12 -19.04 -1.90
CA LEU A 246 -10.00 -17.98 -2.40
C LEU A 246 -9.31 -17.12 -3.48
N PHE A 247 -8.02 -16.82 -3.34
CA PHE A 247 -7.22 -16.07 -4.30
C PHE A 247 -7.02 -16.82 -5.63
N ILE A 248 -6.91 -18.14 -5.58
CA ILE A 248 -6.77 -18.99 -6.78
C ILE A 248 -8.10 -19.11 -7.54
N VAL A 249 -9.22 -19.21 -6.82
CA VAL A 249 -10.54 -19.47 -7.40
C VAL A 249 -11.25 -18.19 -7.86
N THR A 250 -11.07 -17.07 -7.17
CA THR A 250 -11.75 -15.81 -7.54
C THR A 250 -10.86 -14.88 -8.34
N ARG A 251 -11.46 -14.22 -9.34
CA ARG A 251 -10.76 -13.20 -10.14
C ARG A 251 -10.15 -12.14 -9.20
N PRO A 252 -8.89 -11.73 -9.37
CA PRO A 252 -8.18 -10.82 -8.44
C PRO A 252 -8.90 -9.49 -8.17
N ARG A 253 -9.80 -9.07 -9.06
CA ARG A 253 -10.62 -7.86 -8.92
C ARG A 253 -11.80 -8.04 -7.94
N VAL A 254 -12.36 -9.24 -7.86
CA VAL A 254 -13.47 -9.56 -6.96
C VAL A 254 -12.93 -9.74 -5.55
N LEU A 255 -11.83 -10.48 -5.40
CA LEU A 255 -11.18 -10.69 -4.12
C LEU A 255 -10.76 -9.38 -3.46
N LEU A 256 -10.17 -8.44 -4.21
CA LEU A 256 -9.79 -7.14 -3.68
C LEU A 256 -10.99 -6.33 -3.16
N ARG A 257 -12.16 -6.42 -3.83
CA ARG A 257 -13.38 -5.75 -3.36
C ARG A 257 -13.90 -6.37 -2.08
N ILE A 258 -13.92 -7.70 -1.99
CA ILE A 258 -14.34 -8.41 -0.77
C ILE A 258 -13.40 -8.06 0.39
N LEU A 259 -12.08 -8.07 0.17
CA LEU A 259 -11.11 -7.73 1.20
C LEU A 259 -11.28 -6.29 1.70
N LEU A 260 -11.53 -5.34 0.80
CA LEU A 260 -11.78 -3.95 1.17
C LEU A 260 -13.06 -3.80 1.99
N VAL A 261 -14.12 -4.55 1.68
CA VAL A 261 -15.36 -4.56 2.47
C VAL A 261 -15.13 -5.14 3.86
N ILE A 262 -14.38 -6.25 3.97
CA ILE A 262 -14.06 -6.86 5.27
C ILE A 262 -13.24 -5.90 6.13
N VAL A 263 -12.19 -5.28 5.57
CA VAL A 263 -11.37 -4.29 6.30
C VAL A 263 -12.21 -3.09 6.73
N PHE A 264 -13.13 -2.62 5.89
CA PHE A 264 -14.04 -1.53 6.23
C PHE A 264 -14.98 -1.90 7.38
N ILE A 265 -15.57 -3.09 7.36
CA ILE A 265 -16.44 -3.58 8.44
C ILE A 265 -15.66 -3.72 9.74
N ILE A 266 -14.45 -4.29 9.70
CA ILE A 266 -13.59 -4.42 10.90
C ILE A 266 -13.28 -3.04 11.48
N ASN A 267 -12.89 -2.06 10.65
CA ASN A 267 -12.58 -0.72 11.14
C ASN A 267 -13.80 -0.01 11.73
N ILE A 268 -14.98 -0.17 11.14
CA ILE A 268 -16.23 0.35 11.73
C ILE A 268 -16.52 -0.34 13.07
N GLY A 269 -16.41 -1.66 13.13
CA GLY A 269 -16.63 -2.43 14.35
C GLY A 269 -15.69 -2.01 15.47
N THR A 270 -14.40 -1.87 15.17
CA THR A 270 -13.39 -1.39 16.13
C THR A 270 -13.68 0.05 16.56
N GLY A 271 -14.07 0.94 15.64
CA GLY A 271 -14.43 2.32 15.97
C GLY A 271 -15.64 2.40 16.90
N ILE A 272 -16.71 1.65 16.60
CA ILE A 272 -17.90 1.57 17.47
C ILE A 272 -17.54 0.99 18.83
N PHE A 273 -16.72 -0.06 18.87
CA PHE A 273 -16.26 -0.66 20.13
C PHE A 273 -15.46 0.32 20.98
N VAL A 274 -14.51 1.04 20.39
CA VAL A 274 -13.69 2.04 21.12
C VAL A 274 -14.55 3.19 21.62
N CYS A 275 -15.47 3.72 20.82
CA CYS A 275 -16.38 4.78 21.26
C CYS A 275 -17.32 4.30 22.37
N SER A 276 -17.82 3.06 22.28
CA SER A 276 -18.68 2.47 23.31
C SER A 276 -17.91 2.21 24.60
N ALA A 277 -16.68 1.71 24.50
CA ALA A 277 -15.79 1.50 25.65
C ALA A 277 -15.42 2.84 26.32
N ALA A 278 -15.14 3.89 25.55
CA ALA A 278 -14.88 5.22 26.09
C ALA A 278 -16.11 5.80 26.82
N SER A 279 -17.30 5.68 26.22
CA SER A 279 -18.54 6.10 26.86
C SER A 279 -18.86 5.30 28.12
N PHE A 280 -18.60 3.99 28.09
CA PHE A 280 -18.71 3.13 29.26
C PHE A 280 -17.74 3.59 30.35
N CYS A 281 -16.45 3.78 30.04
CA CYS A 281 -15.47 4.28 31.01
C CYS A 281 -15.87 5.63 31.61
N GLN A 282 -16.46 6.55 30.83
CA GLN A 282 -16.96 7.84 31.34
C GLN A 282 -18.12 7.71 32.34
N GLN A 283 -18.94 6.65 32.25
CA GLN A 283 -20.00 6.39 33.22
C GLN A 283 -19.47 5.74 34.51
N MET A 284 -18.29 5.15 34.43
CA MET A 284 -17.68 4.34 35.49
C MET A 284 -16.81 5.16 36.42
N ILE A 285 -16.38 6.33 35.97
CA ILE A 285 -15.53 7.24 36.74
C ILE A 285 -16.14 8.64 36.77
N ALA A 286 -16.01 9.32 37.90
CA ALA A 286 -16.40 10.71 38.05
C ALA A 286 -15.25 11.53 38.64
N PRO A 287 -15.01 12.76 38.17
CA PRO A 287 -14.08 13.66 38.82
C PRO A 287 -14.66 14.14 40.16
N THR A 288 -13.83 14.15 41.21
CA THR A 288 -14.14 14.79 42.49
C THR A 288 -13.92 16.29 42.40
N PRO A 289 -14.47 17.10 43.33
CA PRO A 289 -14.15 18.51 43.43
C PRO A 289 -12.65 18.81 43.57
N GLN A 290 -11.89 17.86 44.12
CA GLN A 290 -10.43 17.94 44.27
C GLN A 290 -9.66 17.58 42.99
N GLY A 291 -10.36 17.20 41.91
CA GLY A 291 -9.75 16.82 40.63
C GLY A 291 -9.26 15.38 40.57
N ASP A 292 -9.50 14.57 41.61
CA ASP A 292 -9.23 13.14 41.58
C ASP A 292 -10.32 12.42 40.79
N ILE A 293 -9.98 11.29 40.18
CA ILE A 293 -10.92 10.40 39.52
C ILE A 293 -11.31 9.32 40.52
N VAL A 294 -12.60 9.19 40.81
CA VAL A 294 -13.17 8.11 41.63
C VAL A 294 -14.12 7.26 40.82
N LEU A 295 -14.29 5.99 41.22
CA LEU A 295 -15.31 5.12 40.66
C LEU A 295 -16.71 5.64 41.05
N THR A 296 -17.65 5.62 40.10
CA THR A 296 -19.07 5.82 40.41
C THR A 296 -19.63 4.58 41.10
N ASP A 297 -20.83 4.66 41.69
CA ASP A 297 -21.50 3.48 42.27
C ASP A 297 -21.65 2.34 41.25
N MET A 298 -21.93 2.70 40.00
CA MET A 298 -21.96 1.76 38.88
C MET A 298 -20.57 1.17 38.58
N GLY A 299 -19.53 1.99 38.68
CA GLY A 299 -18.13 1.59 38.57
C GLY A 299 -17.71 0.58 39.63
N GLU A 300 -18.01 0.87 40.91
CA GLU A 300 -17.75 -0.02 42.04
C GLU A 300 -18.51 -1.34 41.93
N ALA A 301 -19.79 -1.30 41.54
CA ALA A 301 -20.60 -2.50 41.31
C ALA A 301 -20.05 -3.38 40.18
N TRP A 302 -19.50 -2.78 39.13
CA TRP A 302 -18.90 -3.55 38.04
C TRP A 302 -17.54 -4.13 38.40
N VAL A 303 -16.67 -3.33 39.03
CA VAL A 303 -15.35 -3.79 39.50
C VAL A 303 -15.52 -4.93 40.50
N SER A 304 -16.44 -4.83 41.46
CA SER A 304 -16.69 -5.89 42.45
C SER A 304 -17.17 -7.23 41.86
N ASN A 305 -17.74 -7.22 40.65
CA ASN A 305 -18.12 -8.44 39.93
C ASN A 305 -16.95 -9.10 39.16
N MET A 306 -15.77 -8.50 39.13
CA MET A 306 -14.58 -9.07 38.49
C MET A 306 -13.83 -10.05 39.40
N PRO A 307 -12.97 -10.93 38.84
CA PRO A 307 -12.00 -11.67 39.65
C PRO A 307 -11.08 -10.71 40.40
N LEU A 308 -10.68 -11.08 41.63
CA LEU A 308 -9.92 -10.23 42.56
C LEU A 308 -8.65 -9.61 41.93
N GLU A 309 -7.93 -10.36 41.10
CA GLU A 309 -6.73 -9.88 40.39
C GLU A 309 -7.03 -8.67 39.48
N TRP A 310 -8.17 -8.71 38.78
CA TRP A 310 -8.61 -7.62 37.91
C TRP A 310 -9.12 -6.42 38.70
N GLN A 311 -9.71 -6.65 39.88
CA GLN A 311 -10.10 -5.57 40.78
C GLN A 311 -8.88 -4.78 41.24
N LEU A 312 -7.83 -5.49 41.69
CA LEU A 312 -6.57 -4.89 42.13
C LEU A 312 -5.89 -4.14 40.98
N TYR A 313 -5.85 -4.74 39.79
CA TYR A 313 -5.29 -4.08 38.61
C TYR A 313 -6.03 -2.78 38.26
N PHE A 314 -7.37 -2.81 38.26
CA PHE A 314 -8.18 -1.64 37.92
C PHE A 314 -8.02 -0.52 38.97
N ARG A 315 -8.02 -0.85 40.26
CA ARG A 315 -7.79 0.14 41.33
C ARG A 315 -6.39 0.75 41.26
N ASN A 316 -5.35 -0.06 41.08
CA ASN A 316 -3.98 0.44 40.90
C ASN A 316 -3.85 1.36 39.67
N PHE A 317 -4.59 1.08 38.59
CA PHE A 317 -4.64 1.94 37.42
C PHE A 317 -5.24 3.32 37.76
N ILE A 318 -6.37 3.36 38.47
CA ILE A 318 -6.99 4.61 38.92
C ILE A 318 -6.04 5.41 39.82
N ASP A 319 -5.37 4.75 40.78
CA ASP A 319 -4.40 5.39 41.67
C ASP A 319 -3.21 5.96 40.92
N THR A 320 -2.72 5.26 39.90
CA THR A 320 -1.64 5.74 39.03
C THR A 320 -2.07 6.99 38.26
N VAL A 321 -3.29 6.98 37.72
CA VAL A 321 -3.86 8.13 36.99
C VAL A 321 -4.01 9.33 37.91
N ASN A 322 -4.55 9.14 39.12
CA ASN A 322 -4.68 10.22 40.12
C ASN A 322 -3.32 10.79 40.54
N THR A 323 -2.33 9.92 40.73
CA THR A 323 -0.96 10.34 41.03
C THR A 323 -0.39 11.20 39.90
N SER A 324 -0.57 10.80 38.64
CA SER A 324 -0.15 11.62 37.49
C SER A 324 -0.92 12.94 37.41
N LEU A 325 -2.24 12.93 37.60
CA LEU A 325 -3.06 14.16 37.56
C LEU A 325 -2.59 15.18 38.60
N ARG A 326 -2.26 14.72 39.81
CA ARG A 326 -1.71 15.58 40.87
C ARG A 326 -0.33 16.13 40.51
N GLN A 327 0.53 15.34 39.86
CA GLN A 327 1.84 15.81 39.39
C GLN A 327 1.74 16.90 38.31
N PHE A 328 0.67 16.90 37.51
CA PHE A 328 0.45 17.87 36.45
C PHE A 328 -0.47 19.04 36.84
N ALA A 329 -1.01 19.04 38.05
CA ALA A 329 -1.82 20.16 38.55
C ALA A 329 -0.93 21.40 38.71
N PRO A 330 -1.38 22.60 38.28
CA PRO A 330 -0.63 23.83 38.46
C PRO A 330 -0.36 24.08 39.96
N PRO A 331 0.86 24.50 40.34
CA PRO A 331 1.12 24.88 41.73
C PRO A 331 0.19 26.02 42.13
N GLY A 332 -0.68 25.78 43.10
CA GLY A 332 -1.71 26.73 43.58
C GLY A 332 -3.17 26.31 43.38
N LEU A 333 -3.45 25.13 42.80
CA LEU A 333 -4.82 24.59 42.66
C LEU A 333 -5.17 23.50 43.67
N VAL A 334 -4.21 23.09 44.50
CA VAL A 334 -4.42 22.16 45.62
C VAL A 334 -4.35 23.01 46.89
N ASP A 335 -5.51 23.34 47.46
CA ASP A 335 -5.58 23.98 48.77
C ASP A 335 -4.89 23.05 49.79
N GLU A 336 -3.74 23.46 50.33
CA GLU A 336 -2.97 22.73 51.36
C GLU A 336 -3.70 22.64 52.72
N ASP A 337 -4.88 23.26 52.86
CA ASP A 337 -5.59 23.38 54.14
C ASP A 337 -6.59 22.25 54.46
N VAL A 338 -6.72 21.22 53.61
CA VAL A 338 -7.56 20.05 53.95
C VAL A 338 -6.73 19.03 54.73
N GLN A 339 -6.71 19.19 56.05
CA GLN A 339 -6.23 18.16 56.98
C GLN A 339 -6.97 16.84 56.74
N VAL A 340 -6.22 15.83 56.30
CA VAL A 340 -6.66 14.44 56.22
C VAL A 340 -7.05 13.98 57.63
N TYR A 341 -8.34 13.82 57.89
CA TYR A 341 -8.81 13.04 59.02
C TYR A 341 -8.38 11.59 58.77
N SER A 342 -7.34 11.17 59.49
CA SER A 342 -6.97 9.77 59.69
C SER A 342 -8.21 9.02 60.16
N THR A 343 -8.78 8.19 59.29
CA THR A 343 -9.73 7.16 59.71
C THR A 343 -8.90 5.92 60.02
N ASP A 344 -8.61 5.74 61.30
CA ASP A 344 -8.10 4.47 61.81
C ASP A 344 -9.18 3.40 61.61
N LEU A 345 -8.87 2.40 60.79
CA LEU A 345 -9.54 1.11 60.70
C LEU A 345 -8.51 -0.01 60.60
#